data_AF-A0A525HNG6-F1
#
_entry.id   AF-A0A525HNG6-F1
#
_cell.length_a   1.000
_cell.length_b   1.000
_cell.length_c   1.000
_cell.angle_alpha   90.00
_cell.angle_beta   90.00
_cell.angle_gamma   90.00
#
_symmetry.space_group_name_H-M   'P 1'
#
loop_
_entity.id
_entity.type
_entity.pdbx_description
1 polymer ?
#
loop_
_entity_poly.entity_id
_entity_poly.type
_entity_poly.pdbx_seq_one_letter_code
_entity_poly.pdbx_strand_id
1 'polypeptide(L)' 'MTIAAEVIRERPWSSALFVGARLTISIAGEDDARLDDWLIALPEIDLPLSGHFVASAEVVERRANAATIELLVVED' A
#
# COMPACT_ATOMS: atom_id res chain seq x y z
N MET A 1 -16.00 -5.11 -4.58
CA MET A 1 -14.66 -5.27 -5.14
C MET A 1 -13.85 -6.03 -4.12
N THR A 2 -13.46 -7.27 -4.42
CA THR A 2 -12.60 -8.05 -3.53
C THR A 2 -11.18 -7.91 -4.03
N ILE A 3 -10.32 -7.30 -3.22
CA ILE A 3 -8.90 -7.18 -3.50
C ILE A 3 -8.19 -8.14 -2.53
N ALA A 4 -7.32 -9.00 -3.07
CA ALA A 4 -6.36 -9.73 -2.27
C ALA A 4 -5.09 -8.88 -2.13
N ALA A 5 -4.60 -8.75 -0.90
CA ALA A 5 -3.39 -8.02 -0.60
C ALA A 5 -2.44 -8.91 0.22
N GLU A 6 -1.18 -8.95 -0.16
CA GLU A 6 -0.14 -9.71 0.52
C GLU A 6 1.13 -8.87 0.67
N VAL A 7 1.66 -8.78 1.90
CA VAL A 7 2.98 -8.17 2.13
C VAL A 7 4.05 -9.12 1.59
N ILE A 8 4.72 -8.71 0.52
CA ILE A 8 5.79 -9.49 -0.10
C ILE A 8 7.17 -9.09 0.41
N ARG A 9 7.30 -7.89 0.99
CA ARG A 9 8.53 -7.42 1.61
C ARG A 9 8.25 -6.37 2.67
N GLU A 10 8.98 -6.47 3.77
CA GLU A 10 9.05 -5.44 4.80
C GLU A 10 10.50 -4.97 4.95
N ARG A 11 10.68 -3.66 5.14
CA ARG A 11 11.98 -3.05 5.42
C ARG A 11 11.84 -2.07 6.59
N PRO A 12 12.62 -2.23 7.66
CA PRO A 12 12.65 -1.24 8.73
C PRO A 12 12.99 0.15 8.19
N TRP A 13 12.33 1.17 8.72
CA TRP A 13 12.55 2.57 8.39
C TRP A 13 12.48 3.43 9.64
N SER A 14 13.33 4.44 9.72
CA SER A 14 13.27 5.43 10.80
C SER A 14 13.75 6.78 10.32
N SER A 15 13.22 7.83 10.94
CA SER A 15 13.68 9.21 10.81
C SER A 15 14.04 9.77 12.19
N ALA A 16 14.31 11.07 12.28
CA ALA A 16 14.57 11.73 13.57
C ALA A 16 13.36 11.75 14.51
N LEU A 17 12.13 11.66 13.97
CA LEU A 17 10.89 11.82 14.73
C LEU A 17 10.00 10.57 14.71
N PHE A 18 10.25 9.63 13.82
CA PHE A 18 9.35 8.51 13.56
C PHE A 18 10.13 7.21 13.37
N VAL A 19 9.55 6.11 13.84
CA VAL A 19 9.98 4.74 13.59
C VAL A 19 8.86 4.04 12.82
N GLY A 20 9.21 3.11 11.95
CA GLY A 20 8.22 2.31 11.24
C GLY A 20 8.86 1.41 10.18
N ALA A 21 8.15 1.24 9.07
CA ALA A 21 8.57 0.32 8.02
C ALA A 21 8.11 0.78 6.63
N ARG A 22 8.81 0.28 5.61
CA ARG A 22 8.39 0.37 4.21
C ARG A 22 7.91 -1.01 3.78
N LEU A 23 6.61 -1.11 3.50
CA LEU A 23 5.94 -2.34 3.10
C LEU A 23 5.78 -2.36 1.58
N THR A 24 6.26 -3.42 0.94
CA THR A 24 5.90 -3.72 -0.44
C THR A 24 4.77 -4.73 -0.44
N ILE A 25 3.65 -4.38 -1.05
CA ILE A 25 2.42 -5.17 -1.03
C ILE A 25 2.07 -5.53 -2.46
N SER A 26 1.84 -6.82 -2.69
CA SER A 26 1.22 -7.29 -3.93
C SER A 26 -0.30 -7.22 -3.78
N ILE A 27 -0.94 -6.69 -4.81
CA ILE A 27 -2.37 -6.49 -4.92
C ILE A 27 -2.85 -7.34 -6.09
N ALA A 28 -3.83 -8.20 -5.87
CA ALA A 28 -4.50 -8.97 -6.91
C ALA A 28 -6.00 -8.68 -6.89
N GLY A 29 -6.58 -8.48 -8.06
CA GLY A 29 -7.99 -8.18 -8.22
C GLY A 29 -8.51 -8.61 -9.59
N GLU A 30 -9.78 -8.32 -9.85
CA GLU A 30 -10.33 -8.43 -11.19
C GLU A 30 -9.71 -7.34 -12.08
N ASP A 31 -9.51 -7.63 -13.36
CA ASP A 31 -9.12 -6.64 -14.37
C ASP A 31 -10.36 -5.82 -14.75
N ASP A 32 -10.77 -4.94 -13.83
CA ASP A 32 -11.89 -4.02 -14.00
C ASP A 32 -11.51 -2.57 -13.68
N ALA A 33 -12.34 -1.64 -14.13
CA ALA A 33 -12.11 -0.21 -13.92
C ALA A 33 -12.07 0.17 -12.43
N ARG A 34 -12.64 -0.64 -11.52
CA ARG A 34 -12.66 -0.33 -10.09
C ARG A 34 -11.29 -0.52 -9.45
N LEU A 35 -10.51 -1.53 -9.90
CA LEU A 35 -9.13 -1.68 -9.45
C LEU A 35 -8.29 -0.46 -9.86
N ASP A 36 -8.46 0.01 -11.10
CA ASP A 36 -7.77 1.21 -11.58
C ASP A 36 -8.19 2.46 -10.80
N ASP A 37 -9.49 2.68 -10.60
CA ASP A 37 -10.01 3.80 -9.81
C ASP A 37 -9.48 3.78 -8.37
N TRP A 38 -9.42 2.61 -7.75
CA TRP A 38 -8.88 2.45 -6.40
C TRP A 38 -7.37 2.72 -6.34
N LEU A 39 -6.60 2.24 -7.31
CA LEU A 39 -5.15 2.51 -7.39
C LEU A 39 -4.85 3.99 -7.64
N ILE A 40 -5.68 4.70 -8.41
CA ILE A 40 -5.56 6.15 -8.62
C ILE A 40 -5.83 6.92 -7.33
N ALA A 41 -6.84 6.51 -6.56
CA ALA A 41 -7.18 7.14 -5.29
C ALA A 41 -6.20 6.80 -4.15
N LEU A 42 -5.32 5.81 -4.34
CA LEU A 42 -4.43 5.28 -3.30
C LEU A 42 -3.67 6.34 -2.47
N PRO A 43 -3.12 7.43 -3.06
CA PRO A 43 -2.39 8.44 -2.30
C PRO A 43 -3.28 9.29 -1.38
N GLU A 44 -4.58 9.34 -1.63
CA GLU A 44 -5.55 10.20 -0.93
C GLU A 44 -6.46 9.43 0.03
N ILE A 45 -6.49 8.10 -0.07
CA ILE A 45 -7.31 7.27 0.83
C ILE A 45 -6.63 7.05 2.17
N ASP A 46 -7.42 7.15 3.23
CA ASP A 46 -6.99 6.71 4.56
C ASP A 46 -7.00 5.18 4.61
N LEU A 47 -5.83 4.60 4.81
CA LEU A 47 -5.63 3.16 4.89
C LEU A 47 -5.50 2.74 6.36
N PRO A 48 -6.53 2.13 6.95
CA PRO A 48 -6.45 1.69 8.34
C PRO A 48 -5.49 0.50 8.46
N LEU A 49 -4.41 0.67 9.24
CA LEU A 49 -3.49 -0.40 9.59
C LEU A 49 -3.33 -0.46 11.11
N SER A 50 -3.54 -1.62 11.71
CA SER A 50 -3.51 -1.71 13.18
C SER A 50 -2.12 -1.39 13.74
N GLY A 51 -2.07 -0.48 14.70
CA GLY A 51 -0.85 -0.06 15.39
C GLY A 51 0.10 0.80 14.55
N HIS A 52 -0.32 1.24 13.35
CA HIS A 52 0.50 2.09 12.51
C HIS A 52 -0.35 3.12 11.75
N PHE A 53 0.24 4.27 11.46
CA PHE A 53 -0.28 5.25 10.52
C PHE A 53 0.40 5.10 9.15
N VAL A 54 -0.38 5.12 8.06
CA VAL A 54 0.17 5.10 6.70
C VAL A 54 0.55 6.52 6.30
N ALA A 55 1.84 6.83 6.32
CA ALA A 55 2.38 8.14 5.98
C ALA A 55 2.42 8.41 4.48
N SER A 56 2.55 7.37 3.66
CA SER A 56 2.45 7.47 2.20
C SER A 56 2.06 6.14 1.57
N ALA A 57 1.37 6.20 0.44
CA ALA A 57 1.02 5.03 -0.37
C ALA A 57 1.26 5.34 -1.86
N GLU A 58 2.01 4.46 -2.54
CA GLU A 58 2.43 4.68 -3.93
C GLU A 58 2.26 3.40 -4.75
N VAL A 59 1.83 3.53 -6.01
CA VAL A 59 1.83 2.41 -6.97
C VAL A 59 3.22 2.31 -7.60
N VAL A 60 3.87 1.16 -7.46
CA VAL A 60 5.24 0.90 -7.97
C VAL A 60 5.19 0.16 -9.31
N GLU A 61 4.24 -0.76 -9.46
CA GLU A 61 4.06 -1.54 -10.69
C GLU A 61 2.56 -1.79 -10.92
N ARG A 62 2.11 -1.75 -12.17
CA ARG A 62 0.73 -2.06 -12.59
C ARG A 62 0.75 -3.09 -13.72
N ARG A 63 -0.11 -4.11 -13.62
CA ARG A 63 -0.37 -5.15 -14.64
C ARG A 63 -1.86 -5.42 -14.71
N ALA A 64 -2.45 -5.77 -15.85
CA ALA A 64 -3.89 -6.03 -16.05
C ALA A 64 -4.72 -6.39 -14.77
N ASN A 65 -4.40 -7.49 -14.09
CA ASN A 65 -5.14 -7.97 -12.90
C ASN A 65 -4.36 -7.85 -11.56
N ALA A 66 -3.27 -7.09 -11.52
CA ALA A 66 -2.43 -6.96 -10.34
C ALA A 66 -1.71 -5.61 -10.24
N ALA A 67 -1.28 -5.25 -9.04
CA ALA A 67 -0.40 -4.12 -8.81
C ALA A 67 0.59 -4.43 -7.69
N THR A 68 1.72 -3.76 -7.70
CA THR A 68 2.63 -3.69 -6.57
C THR A 68 2.54 -2.28 -6.02
N ILE A 69 2.21 -2.16 -4.74
CA ILE A 69 2.19 -0.88 -4.04
C ILE A 69 3.26 -0.84 -2.96
N GLU A 70 3.65 0.36 -2.57
CA GLU A 70 4.54 0.59 -1.47
C GLU A 70 3.89 1.52 -0.46
N LEU A 71 3.85 1.08 0.80
CA LEU A 71 3.37 1.87 1.93
C LEU A 71 4.56 2.27 2.80
N LEU A 72 4.60 3.53 3.21
CA LEU A 72 5.38 3.96 4.37
C LEU A 72 4.45 3.95 5.57
N VAL A 73 4.75 3.12 6.55
CA VAL A 73 4.01 3.06 7.81
C VAL A 73 4.88 3.56 8.95
N VAL A 74 4.28 4.28 9.89
CA VAL A 74 4.92 4.75 11.13
C VAL A 74 4.17 4.19 12.33
N GLU A 75 4.89 3.81 13.36
CA GLU A 75 4.32 3.36 14.64
C GLU A 75 3.58 4.53 15.31
N ASP A 76 2.47 4.23 15.97
CA ASP A 76 1.67 5.18 16.75
C ASP A 76 2.31 5.51 18.12
#